data_AF-A0A209AA55-F1
#
_entry.id   AF-A0A209AA55-F1
#
_cell.length_a   1.000
_cell.length_b   1.000
_cell.length_c   1.000
_cell.angle_alpha   90.00
_cell.angle_beta   90.00
_cell.angle_gamma   90.00
#
_symmetry.space_group_name_H-M   'P 1'
#
loop_
_entity.id
_entity.type
_entity.pdbx_description
1 polymer ?
#
loop_
_entity_poly.entity_id
_entity_poly.type
_entity_poly.pdbx_seq_one_letter_code
_entity_poly.pdbx_strand_id
1 'polypeptide(L)'
;MYQHRDWQGALLDFPVSKVVCVGSNYAEHIKEMGSTKSVEPVLFIKPETALCDIRQPVSIPKEFGAVHHEVELAVLIGTPLKQASEDRVARAIAGYGVALDLTLRELQSDLKKAGQPWEKSKAFDGSCPISGFIPVAEFGDAQQADLALIINDEVRQQGNTRDMITPIIPLISYISRFFTLRAGDIILTGTPQGVGPMKSGDMLKIMLNGKTLNTRII
;
A
#
# COMPACT_ATOMS: atom_id res chain seq x y z
N MET A 1 12.35 -14.63 -1.95
CA MET A 1 12.12 -13.64 -0.86
C MET A 1 12.30 -12.26 -1.47
N TYR A 2 11.38 -11.33 -1.20
CA TYR A 2 11.47 -9.95 -1.68
C TYR A 2 12.72 -9.24 -1.12
N GLN A 3 13.20 -8.22 -1.84
CA GLN A 3 14.26 -7.32 -1.38
C GLN A 3 13.88 -5.89 -1.77
N HIS A 4 14.14 -4.94 -0.87
CA HIS A 4 13.94 -3.53 -1.17
C HIS A 4 14.86 -3.09 -2.31
N ARG A 5 14.32 -2.24 -3.18
CA ARG A 5 15.06 -1.65 -4.29
C ARG A 5 14.80 -0.16 -4.39
N ASP A 6 15.72 0.58 -4.97
CA ASP A 6 15.41 1.92 -5.46
C ASP A 6 14.56 1.83 -6.74
N TRP A 7 14.09 2.98 -7.24
CA TRP A 7 13.26 3.04 -8.43
C TRP A 7 13.93 2.42 -9.68
N GLN A 8 15.26 2.54 -9.80
CA GLN A 8 16.08 2.01 -10.89
C GLN A 8 16.31 0.50 -10.76
N GLY A 9 16.07 -0.07 -9.59
CA GLY A 9 16.19 -1.49 -9.30
C GLY A 9 17.47 -1.90 -8.57
N ALA A 10 18.31 -0.97 -8.13
CA ALA A 10 19.43 -1.30 -7.26
C ALA A 10 18.91 -1.79 -5.90
N LEU A 11 19.62 -2.74 -5.30
CA LEU A 11 19.26 -3.28 -3.98
C LEU A 11 19.50 -2.23 -2.89
N LEU A 12 18.57 -2.12 -1.95
CA LEU A 12 18.73 -1.36 -0.72
C LEU A 12 19.12 -2.30 0.43
N ASP A 13 19.90 -1.80 1.38
CA ASP A 13 20.48 -2.54 2.50
C ASP A 13 19.58 -2.60 3.75
N PHE A 14 18.30 -2.25 3.60
CA PHE A 14 17.30 -2.40 4.65
C PHE A 14 16.84 -3.86 4.78
N PRO A 15 16.59 -4.36 6.01
CA PRO A 15 16.02 -5.68 6.21
C PRO A 15 14.52 -5.68 5.87
N VAL A 16 14.01 -6.79 5.34
CA VAL A 16 12.57 -6.97 5.10
C VAL A 16 11.93 -7.55 6.37
N SER A 17 10.76 -7.05 6.77
CA SER A 17 10.03 -7.63 7.90
C SER A 17 8.52 -7.61 7.72
N LYS A 18 7.89 -6.43 7.65
CA LYS A 18 6.44 -6.31 7.56
C LYS A 18 6.00 -5.04 6.84
N VAL A 19 4.73 -5.06 6.47
CA VAL A 19 4.01 -3.91 5.92
C VAL A 19 2.86 -3.57 6.87
N VAL A 20 2.82 -2.36 7.41
CA VAL A 20 1.68 -1.88 8.20
C VAL A 20 0.80 -1.02 7.30
N CYS A 21 -0.49 -1.30 7.26
CA CYS A 21 -1.43 -0.66 6.34
C CYS A 21 -2.52 0.07 7.11
N VAL A 22 -3.13 1.07 6.47
CA VAL A 22 -4.34 1.73 6.96
C VAL A 22 -5.51 1.50 6.02
N GLY A 23 -6.63 1.04 6.57
CA GLY A 23 -7.92 0.99 5.86
C GLY A 23 -8.69 2.29 6.00
N SER A 24 -9.56 2.59 5.04
CA SER A 24 -10.51 3.71 5.12
C SER A 24 -9.83 5.08 5.31
N ASN A 25 -8.75 5.35 4.56
CA ASN A 25 -8.01 6.61 4.67
C ASN A 25 -8.35 7.66 3.58
N TYR A 26 -9.36 7.40 2.73
CA TYR A 26 -9.87 8.34 1.71
C TYR A 26 -11.40 8.39 1.76
N ALA A 27 -11.98 9.59 1.74
CA ALA A 27 -13.42 9.77 1.95
C ALA A 27 -14.29 9.13 0.85
N GLU A 28 -13.93 9.32 -0.42
CA GLU A 28 -14.71 8.72 -1.52
C GLU A 28 -14.57 7.18 -1.56
N HIS A 29 -13.42 6.63 -1.13
CA HIS A 29 -13.29 5.17 -1.00
C HIS A 29 -14.19 4.62 0.12
N ILE A 30 -14.29 5.31 1.26
CA ILE A 30 -15.23 4.93 2.34
C ILE A 30 -16.67 4.87 1.80
N LYS A 31 -17.04 5.88 0.99
CA LYS A 31 -18.37 5.99 0.38
C LYS A 31 -18.63 4.88 -0.64
N GLU A 32 -17.67 4.58 -1.53
CA GLU A 32 -17.72 3.45 -2.46
C GLU A 32 -17.95 2.12 -1.74
N MET A 33 -17.28 1.93 -0.60
CA MET A 33 -17.36 0.72 0.21
C MET A 33 -18.58 0.67 1.14
N GLY A 34 -19.46 1.69 1.15
CA GLY A 34 -20.60 1.80 2.07
C GLY A 34 -20.21 1.72 3.55
N SER A 35 -18.96 2.06 3.87
CA SER A 35 -18.39 1.96 5.22
C SER A 35 -18.57 3.28 5.97
N THR A 36 -18.38 3.26 7.29
CA THR A 36 -18.37 4.48 8.11
C THR A 36 -16.95 4.88 8.46
N LYS A 37 -16.74 6.19 8.66
CA LYS A 37 -15.47 6.72 9.14
C LYS A 37 -15.23 6.24 10.58
N SER A 38 -14.05 5.67 10.84
CA SER A 38 -13.60 5.34 12.19
C SER A 38 -13.06 6.58 12.90
N VAL A 39 -13.15 6.62 14.23
CA VAL A 39 -12.56 7.69 15.06
C VAL A 39 -11.03 7.65 15.00
N GLU A 40 -10.46 6.44 15.00
CA GLU A 40 -9.02 6.19 14.92
C GLU A 40 -8.68 5.39 13.64
N PRO A 41 -7.46 5.51 13.08
CA PRO A 41 -7.03 4.77 11.90
C PRO A 41 -7.23 3.25 12.05
N VAL A 42 -7.83 2.62 11.03
CA VAL A 42 -8.01 1.17 10.99
C VAL A 42 -6.72 0.52 10.51
N LEU A 43 -6.02 -0.20 11.38
CA LEU A 43 -4.71 -0.77 11.06
C LEU A 43 -4.79 -2.29 10.83
N PHE A 44 -4.01 -2.77 9.86
CA PHE A 44 -3.73 -4.19 9.63
C PHE A 44 -2.29 -4.36 9.13
N ILE A 45 -1.81 -5.61 9.06
CA ILE A 45 -0.41 -5.91 8.71
C ILE A 45 -0.37 -6.99 7.63
N LYS A 46 0.56 -6.85 6.69
CA LYS A 46 0.97 -7.91 5.76
C LYS A 46 2.38 -8.41 6.13
N PRO A 47 2.63 -9.74 6.12
CA PRO A 47 3.95 -10.31 6.38
C PRO A 47 4.88 -10.15 5.18
N GLU A 48 6.17 -10.49 5.36
CA GLU A 48 7.14 -10.47 4.26
C GLU A 48 6.76 -11.34 3.05
N THR A 49 5.99 -12.42 3.25
CA THR A 49 5.54 -13.30 2.15
C THR A 49 4.50 -12.65 1.24
N ALA A 50 3.88 -11.55 1.68
CA ALA A 50 3.01 -10.74 0.83
C ALA A 50 3.80 -9.88 -0.17
N LEU A 51 5.05 -9.53 0.13
CA LEU A 51 5.84 -8.60 -0.68
C LEU A 51 6.36 -9.27 -1.96
N CYS A 52 6.20 -8.59 -3.09
CA CYS A 52 6.81 -8.98 -4.36
C CYS A 52 7.14 -7.75 -5.24
N ASP A 53 8.08 -7.90 -6.18
CA ASP A 53 8.46 -6.82 -7.10
C ASP A 53 7.35 -6.61 -8.15
N ILE A 54 6.69 -5.45 -8.12
CA ILE A 54 5.58 -5.14 -9.03
C ILE A 54 5.99 -5.12 -10.51
N ARG A 55 7.29 -5.00 -10.81
CA ARG A 55 7.82 -5.02 -12.19
C ARG A 55 7.83 -6.42 -12.79
N GLN A 56 7.74 -7.45 -11.95
CA GLN A 56 7.54 -8.82 -12.40
C GLN A 56 6.04 -9.08 -12.61
N PRO A 57 5.67 -10.07 -13.46
CA PRO A 57 4.28 -10.50 -13.56
C PRO A 57 3.69 -10.83 -12.18
N VAL A 58 2.54 -10.24 -11.88
CA VAL A 58 1.89 -10.36 -10.57
C VAL A 58 0.95 -11.56 -10.58
N SER A 59 1.26 -12.58 -9.78
CA SER A 59 0.40 -13.74 -9.60
C SER A 59 -0.75 -13.44 -8.65
N ILE A 60 -1.96 -13.85 -9.00
CA ILE A 60 -3.13 -13.78 -8.11
C ILE A 60 -3.73 -15.17 -7.86
N PRO A 61 -4.27 -15.45 -6.66
CA PRO A 61 -4.93 -16.72 -6.37
C PRO A 61 -6.21 -16.89 -7.21
N LYS A 62 -6.49 -18.11 -7.65
CA LYS A 62 -7.65 -18.44 -8.50
C LYS A 62 -8.85 -18.99 -7.73
N GLU A 63 -8.63 -19.51 -6.53
CA GLU A 63 -9.62 -20.30 -5.78
C GLU A 63 -10.43 -19.48 -4.76
N PHE A 64 -10.06 -18.22 -4.53
CA PHE A 64 -10.61 -17.41 -3.42
C PHE A 64 -11.51 -16.25 -3.89
N GLY A 65 -12.09 -16.37 -5.09
CA GLY A 65 -12.95 -15.36 -5.68
C GLY A 65 -12.16 -14.20 -6.31
N ALA A 66 -12.82 -13.05 -6.49
CA ALA A 66 -12.22 -11.90 -7.15
C ALA A 66 -11.12 -11.23 -6.30
N VAL A 67 -9.97 -10.98 -6.94
CA VAL A 67 -8.87 -10.20 -6.36
C VAL A 67 -8.99 -8.77 -6.85
N HIS A 68 -9.17 -7.84 -5.90
CA HIS A 68 -9.29 -6.42 -6.21
C HIS A 68 -7.93 -5.71 -6.09
N HIS A 69 -7.75 -4.69 -6.93
CA HIS A 69 -6.63 -3.76 -6.83
C HIS A 69 -6.95 -2.61 -5.88
N GLU A 70 -5.95 -2.18 -5.13
CA GLU A 70 -6.00 -0.97 -4.30
C GLU A 70 -4.64 -0.27 -4.44
N VAL A 71 -4.53 0.74 -5.31
CA VAL A 71 -3.27 1.49 -5.47
C VAL A 71 -3.03 2.39 -4.25
N GLU A 72 -1.84 2.32 -3.66
CA GLU A 72 -1.50 3.08 -2.45
C GLU A 72 -0.08 3.66 -2.53
N LEU A 73 0.13 4.82 -1.91
CA LEU A 73 1.48 5.30 -1.60
C LEU A 73 2.09 4.38 -0.54
N ALA A 74 3.33 3.94 -0.78
CA ALA A 74 4.13 3.18 0.15
C ALA A 74 5.25 4.04 0.73
N VAL A 75 5.45 4.00 2.04
CA VAL A 75 6.50 4.74 2.74
C VAL A 75 7.51 3.76 3.34
N LEU A 76 8.78 3.91 3.00
CA LEU A 76 9.88 3.11 3.57
C LEU A 76 10.41 3.77 4.84
N ILE A 77 10.48 3.02 5.93
CA ILE A 77 11.06 3.47 7.18
C ILE A 77 12.57 3.19 7.17
N GLY A 78 13.40 4.23 7.33
CA GLY A 78 14.86 4.12 7.41
C GLY A 78 15.41 4.03 8.83
N THR A 79 14.69 4.56 9.82
CA THR A 79 15.11 4.55 11.23
C THR A 79 14.02 3.93 12.11
N PRO A 80 14.35 3.07 13.08
CA PRO A 80 13.34 2.46 13.95
C PRO A 80 12.47 3.48 14.72
N LEU A 81 11.16 3.22 14.77
CA LEU A 81 10.16 4.05 15.44
C LEU A 81 9.36 3.20 16.45
N LYS A 82 9.25 3.70 17.67
CA LYS A 82 8.36 3.18 18.72
C LYS A 82 7.90 4.36 19.55
N GLN A 83 6.58 4.55 19.66
CA GLN A 83 5.96 5.69 20.35
C GLN A 83 6.62 7.02 19.94
N ALA A 84 6.85 7.19 18.64
CA ALA A 84 7.61 8.29 18.10
C ALA A 84 6.74 9.55 17.97
N SER A 85 7.34 10.72 18.19
CA SER A 85 6.74 12.00 17.81
C SER A 85 6.70 12.16 16.28
N GLU A 86 5.80 13.01 15.80
CA GLU A 86 5.70 13.37 14.37
C GLU A 86 7.03 13.89 13.79
N ASP A 87 7.74 14.70 14.56
CA ASP A 87 9.08 15.21 14.20
C ASP A 87 10.12 14.08 14.04
N ARG A 88 10.07 13.06 14.91
CA ARG A 88 10.92 11.87 14.77
C ARG A 88 10.52 11.03 13.56
N VAL A 89 9.22 10.90 13.29
CA VAL A 89 8.69 10.21 12.11
C VAL A 89 9.21 10.86 10.83
N ALA A 90 9.12 12.19 10.72
CA ALA A 90 9.55 12.93 9.54
C ALA A 90 11.01 12.62 9.16
N ARG A 91 11.91 12.55 10.16
CA ARG A 91 13.32 12.20 9.96
C ARG A 91 13.60 10.72 9.68
N ALA A 92 12.65 9.85 9.99
CA ALA A 92 12.84 8.40 9.88
C ALA A 92 12.41 7.84 8.53
N ILE A 93 11.74 8.61 7.67
CA ILE A 93 11.32 8.17 6.34
C ILE A 93 12.54 8.12 5.41
N ALA A 94 12.77 6.99 4.76
CA ALA A 94 13.87 6.79 3.81
C ALA A 94 13.48 7.09 2.36
N GLY A 95 12.22 6.86 2.01
CA GLY A 95 11.74 7.08 0.65
C GLY A 95 10.31 6.63 0.43
N TYR A 96 9.85 6.81 -0.80
CA TYR A 96 8.45 6.62 -1.19
C TYR A 96 8.34 5.75 -2.43
N GLY A 97 7.34 4.89 -2.47
CA GLY A 97 7.02 4.02 -3.58
C GLY A 97 5.52 3.93 -3.80
N VAL A 98 5.10 3.06 -4.72
CA VAL A 98 3.69 2.74 -4.97
C VAL A 98 3.51 1.23 -4.86
N ALA A 99 2.42 0.83 -4.21
CA ALA A 99 2.07 -0.58 -4.03
C ALA A 99 0.63 -0.84 -4.46
N LEU A 100 0.32 -2.13 -4.63
CA LEU A 100 -1.05 -2.61 -4.70
C LEU A 100 -1.37 -3.38 -3.42
N ASP A 101 -2.36 -2.93 -2.65
CA ASP A 101 -2.95 -3.71 -1.57
C ASP A 101 -3.98 -4.69 -2.14
N LEU A 102 -3.48 -5.83 -2.63
CA LEU A 102 -4.36 -6.84 -3.22
C LEU A 102 -5.28 -7.42 -2.16
N THR A 103 -6.56 -7.50 -2.51
CA THR A 103 -7.62 -7.85 -1.56
C THR A 103 -8.55 -8.89 -2.14
N LEU A 104 -8.77 -9.98 -1.40
CA LEU A 104 -9.86 -10.92 -1.69
C LEU A 104 -11.16 -10.31 -1.18
N ARG A 105 -11.86 -9.58 -2.05
CA ARG A 105 -12.91 -8.64 -1.64
C ARG A 105 -14.10 -9.33 -0.99
N GLU A 106 -14.57 -10.42 -1.58
CA GLU A 106 -15.71 -11.19 -1.07
C GLU A 106 -15.38 -11.74 0.33
N LEU A 107 -14.22 -12.40 0.46
CA LEU A 107 -13.74 -12.90 1.74
C LEU A 107 -13.57 -11.80 2.79
N GLN A 108 -13.04 -10.62 2.42
CA GLN A 108 -12.94 -9.49 3.35
C GLN A 108 -14.32 -9.05 3.85
N SER A 109 -15.32 -9.03 2.96
CA SER A 109 -16.69 -8.63 3.29
C SER A 109 -17.31 -9.60 4.30
N ASP A 110 -17.10 -10.91 4.11
CA ASP A 110 -17.59 -11.94 5.03
C ASP A 110 -16.87 -11.91 6.38
N LEU A 111 -15.55 -11.71 6.39
CA LEU A 111 -14.76 -11.55 7.62
C LEU A 111 -15.22 -10.32 8.41
N LYS A 112 -15.48 -9.19 7.75
CA LYS A 112 -16.03 -7.97 8.38
C LYS A 112 -17.39 -8.24 9.03
N LYS A 113 -18.33 -8.87 8.31
CA LYS A 113 -19.66 -9.22 8.84
C LYS A 113 -19.57 -10.15 10.05
N ALA A 114 -18.63 -11.08 10.05
CA ALA A 114 -18.42 -12.05 11.13
C ALA A 114 -17.55 -11.52 12.29
N GLY A 115 -17.02 -10.29 12.22
CA GLY A 115 -16.09 -9.77 13.21
C GLY A 115 -14.76 -10.54 13.28
N GLN A 116 -14.35 -11.17 12.17
CA GLN A 116 -13.16 -11.99 12.07
C GLN A 116 -11.97 -11.17 11.52
N PRO A 117 -10.72 -11.60 11.81
CA PRO A 117 -9.54 -10.87 11.39
C PRO A 117 -9.28 -11.04 9.88
N TRP A 118 -8.55 -10.09 9.28
CA TRP A 118 -8.52 -9.90 7.82
C TRP A 118 -7.35 -10.58 7.11
N GLU A 119 -6.51 -11.34 7.80
CA GLU A 119 -5.25 -11.88 7.26
C GLU A 119 -5.50 -12.74 6.02
N LYS A 120 -6.55 -13.57 6.01
CA LYS A 120 -6.85 -14.39 4.83
C LYS A 120 -7.18 -13.55 3.59
N SER A 121 -7.76 -12.35 3.76
CA SER A 121 -8.15 -11.49 2.64
C SER A 121 -7.13 -10.41 2.28
N LYS A 122 -6.23 -10.06 3.22
CA LYS A 122 -5.25 -8.98 3.07
C LYS A 122 -3.79 -9.41 3.16
N ALA A 123 -3.47 -10.59 3.71
CA ALA A 123 -2.11 -11.02 4.00
C ALA A 123 -1.71 -12.33 3.30
N PHE A 124 -2.46 -12.75 2.28
CA PHE A 124 -2.09 -13.90 1.46
C PHE A 124 -0.78 -13.64 0.68
N ASP A 125 -0.12 -14.70 0.26
CA ASP A 125 1.17 -14.61 -0.45
C ASP A 125 1.07 -13.75 -1.71
N GLY A 126 2.05 -12.86 -1.90
CA GLY A 126 2.06 -11.92 -3.03
C GLY A 126 0.99 -10.83 -3.00
N SER A 127 0.27 -10.64 -1.88
CA SER A 127 -0.78 -9.62 -1.75
C SER A 127 -0.29 -8.16 -1.66
N CYS A 128 1.03 -7.92 -1.72
CA CYS A 128 1.64 -6.59 -1.72
C CYS A 128 2.71 -6.46 -2.83
N PRO A 129 2.32 -6.42 -4.12
CA PRO A 129 3.21 -5.99 -5.18
C PRO A 129 3.61 -4.53 -4.96
N ILE A 130 4.91 -4.26 -4.94
CA ILE A 130 5.45 -2.92 -4.63
C ILE A 130 6.55 -2.51 -5.60
N SER A 131 6.64 -1.20 -5.87
CA SER A 131 7.73 -0.60 -6.63
C SER A 131 9.06 -0.59 -5.87
N GLY A 132 10.11 -0.14 -6.55
CA GLY A 132 11.26 0.44 -5.86
C GLY A 132 10.93 1.80 -5.23
N PHE A 133 11.79 2.27 -4.33
CA PHE A 133 11.61 3.52 -3.60
C PHE A 133 12.38 4.68 -4.22
N ILE A 134 11.77 5.85 -4.18
CA ILE A 134 12.34 7.15 -4.57
C ILE A 134 12.85 7.81 -3.28
N PRO A 135 14.10 8.29 -3.23
CA PRO A 135 14.64 8.99 -2.08
C PRO A 135 13.80 10.22 -1.71
N VAL A 136 13.71 10.54 -0.41
CA VAL A 136 12.95 11.71 0.10
C VAL A 136 13.36 12.99 -0.64
N ALA A 137 14.66 13.18 -0.88
CA ALA A 137 15.19 14.37 -1.55
C ALA A 137 14.70 14.57 -3.00
N GLU A 138 14.25 13.49 -3.66
CA GLU A 138 13.80 13.52 -5.06
C GLU A 138 12.27 13.42 -5.20
N PHE A 139 11.55 13.17 -4.10
CA PHE A 139 10.13 12.86 -4.16
C PHE A 139 9.23 14.11 -4.20
N GLY A 140 9.67 15.20 -3.59
CA GLY A 140 8.83 16.38 -3.36
C GLY A 140 7.92 16.24 -2.14
N ASP A 141 6.81 16.97 -2.11
CA ASP A 141 5.83 16.89 -1.03
C ASP A 141 5.03 15.59 -1.11
N ALA A 142 5.29 14.68 -0.17
CA ALA A 142 4.65 13.38 -0.14
C ALA A 142 3.15 13.43 0.18
N GLN A 143 2.66 14.54 0.75
CA GLN A 143 1.24 14.76 0.96
C GLN A 143 0.55 15.36 -0.27
N GLN A 144 1.27 15.56 -1.39
CA GLN A 144 0.74 16.03 -2.68
C GLN A 144 1.03 15.06 -3.83
N ALA A 145 1.37 13.80 -3.54
CA ALA A 145 1.69 12.82 -4.54
C ALA A 145 0.45 12.34 -5.32
N ASP A 146 0.57 12.28 -6.65
CA ASP A 146 -0.44 11.71 -7.55
C ASP A 146 -0.24 10.20 -7.70
N LEU A 147 -1.34 9.45 -7.61
CA LEU A 147 -1.41 8.02 -7.82
C LEU A 147 -2.37 7.74 -8.98
N ALA A 148 -1.97 6.86 -9.90
CA ALA A 148 -2.89 6.33 -10.90
C ALA A 148 -2.65 4.85 -11.20
N LEU A 149 -3.73 4.15 -11.50
CA LEU A 149 -3.73 2.77 -11.97
C LEU A 149 -4.61 2.69 -13.21
N ILE A 150 -4.01 2.23 -14.29
CA ILE A 150 -4.65 1.97 -15.58
C ILE A 150 -4.59 0.47 -15.83
N ILE A 151 -5.73 -0.12 -16.18
CA ILE A 151 -5.84 -1.54 -16.52
C ILE A 151 -6.42 -1.66 -17.92
N ASN A 152 -5.69 -2.30 -18.84
CA ASN A 152 -6.09 -2.46 -20.24
C ASN A 152 -6.52 -1.12 -20.88
N ASP A 153 -5.68 -0.10 -20.70
CA ASP A 153 -5.87 1.28 -21.20
C ASP A 153 -7.05 2.07 -20.60
N GLU A 154 -7.76 1.51 -19.61
CA GLU A 154 -8.80 2.21 -18.85
C GLU A 154 -8.29 2.68 -17.49
N VAL A 155 -8.48 3.96 -17.18
CA VAL A 155 -8.18 4.48 -15.83
C VAL A 155 -9.13 3.83 -14.82
N ARG A 156 -8.56 3.11 -13.85
CA ARG A 156 -9.33 2.44 -12.78
C ARG A 156 -9.27 3.22 -11.48
N GLN A 157 -8.10 3.71 -11.10
CA GLN A 157 -7.93 4.59 -9.95
C GLN A 157 -7.10 5.79 -10.33
N GLN A 158 -7.49 6.96 -9.84
CA GLN A 158 -6.72 8.20 -9.90
C GLN A 158 -7.03 9.01 -8.65
N GLY A 159 -6.01 9.43 -7.93
CA GLY A 159 -6.17 10.19 -6.70
C GLY A 159 -4.89 10.90 -6.29
N ASN A 160 -5.00 11.75 -5.28
CA ASN A 160 -3.85 12.46 -4.72
C ASN A 160 -3.81 12.28 -3.21
N THR A 161 -2.60 12.14 -2.65
CA THR A 161 -2.43 11.93 -1.22
C THR A 161 -2.92 13.09 -0.36
N ARG A 162 -3.18 14.29 -0.92
CA ARG A 162 -3.82 15.41 -0.21
C ARG A 162 -5.20 15.05 0.33
N ASP A 163 -5.84 14.06 -0.27
CA ASP A 163 -7.19 13.60 0.08
C ASP A 163 -7.19 12.57 1.23
N MET A 164 -6.02 12.25 1.79
CA MET A 164 -5.92 11.39 2.97
C MET A 164 -6.63 12.00 4.18
N ILE A 165 -7.43 11.19 4.85
CA ILE A 165 -8.12 11.55 6.10
C ILE A 165 -7.11 11.71 7.25
N THR A 166 -6.20 10.75 7.36
CA THR A 166 -5.07 10.78 8.30
C THR A 166 -3.79 10.96 7.49
N PRO A 167 -3.13 12.13 7.55
CA PRO A 167 -1.88 12.39 6.82
C PRO A 167 -0.74 11.44 7.20
N ILE A 168 0.30 11.37 6.35
CA ILE A 168 1.37 10.36 6.46
C ILE A 168 2.08 10.42 7.82
N ILE A 169 2.53 11.60 8.23
CA ILE A 169 3.29 11.77 9.48
C ILE A 169 2.46 11.40 10.74
N PRO A 170 1.26 11.97 10.97
CA PRO A 170 0.44 11.58 12.11
C PRO A 170 0.00 10.11 12.04
N LEU A 171 -0.23 9.55 10.85
CA LEU A 171 -0.52 8.12 10.69
C LEU A 171 0.62 7.23 11.20
N ILE A 172 1.86 7.49 10.76
CA ILE A 172 3.02 6.69 11.18
C ILE A 172 3.32 6.88 12.66
N SER A 173 3.16 8.12 13.18
CA SER A 173 3.24 8.43 14.61
C SER A 173 2.26 7.56 15.40
N TYR A 174 1.00 7.54 14.97
CA TYR A 174 -0.06 6.71 15.55
C TYR A 174 0.26 5.21 15.50
N ILE A 175 0.66 4.70 14.33
CA ILE A 175 1.07 3.29 14.13
C ILE A 175 2.15 2.89 15.13
N SER A 176 3.14 3.75 15.35
CA SER A 176 4.30 3.47 16.22
C SER A 176 3.93 3.27 17.70
N ARG A 177 2.73 3.68 18.12
CA ARG A 177 2.19 3.43 19.47
C ARG A 177 1.92 1.95 19.72
N PHE A 178 1.56 1.22 18.66
CA PHE A 178 1.15 -0.19 18.73
C PHE A 178 2.25 -1.13 18.23
N PHE A 179 2.89 -0.77 17.11
CA PHE A 179 3.88 -1.62 16.45
C PHE A 179 5.21 -0.88 16.36
N THR A 180 6.28 -1.48 16.88
CA THR A 180 7.62 -0.97 16.57
C THR A 180 7.86 -1.13 15.07
N LEU A 181 8.09 -0.01 14.39
CA LEU A 181 8.52 0.03 13.00
C LEU A 181 10.04 -0.07 12.98
N ARG A 182 10.58 -1.09 12.34
CA ARG A 182 12.02 -1.27 12.15
C ARG A 182 12.45 -0.53 10.89
N ALA A 183 13.76 -0.27 10.76
CA ALA A 183 14.30 0.10 9.46
C ALA A 183 13.97 -1.02 8.45
N GLY A 184 13.51 -0.63 7.25
CA GLY A 184 12.99 -1.52 6.21
C GLY A 184 11.51 -1.85 6.28
N ASP A 185 10.82 -1.54 7.39
CA ASP A 185 9.37 -1.70 7.40
C ASP A 185 8.70 -0.71 6.44
N ILE A 186 7.58 -1.14 5.86
CA ILE A 186 6.81 -0.37 4.90
C ILE A 186 5.48 0.04 5.51
N ILE A 187 5.02 1.24 5.18
CA ILE A 187 3.68 1.73 5.51
C ILE A 187 2.88 1.91 4.23
N LEU A 188 1.69 1.30 4.13
CA LEU A 188 0.73 1.63 3.08
C LEU A 188 -0.34 2.58 3.64
N THR A 189 -0.62 3.64 2.89
CA THR A 189 -1.31 4.84 3.38
C THR A 189 -2.80 4.90 3.04
N GLY A 190 -3.37 3.81 2.55
CA GLY A 190 -4.75 3.71 2.06
C GLY A 190 -4.87 4.00 0.57
N THR A 191 -5.98 3.56 0.00
CA THR A 191 -6.29 3.65 -1.43
C THR A 191 -7.39 4.69 -1.73
N PRO A 192 -7.31 5.43 -2.85
CA PRO A 192 -8.42 6.27 -3.32
C PRO A 192 -9.56 5.41 -3.91
N GLN A 193 -10.67 6.06 -4.29
CA GLN A 193 -11.81 5.38 -4.93
C GLN A 193 -11.45 4.69 -6.25
N GLY A 194 -12.36 3.83 -6.73
CA GLY A 194 -12.24 3.14 -8.02
C GLY A 194 -11.66 1.73 -7.88
N VAL A 195 -11.85 1.11 -6.72
CA VAL A 195 -11.32 -0.20 -6.40
C VAL A 195 -12.09 -1.28 -7.15
N GLY A 196 -11.39 -2.11 -7.94
CA GLY A 196 -12.04 -3.05 -8.85
C GLY A 196 -11.32 -4.38 -8.98
N PRO A 197 -11.98 -5.39 -9.58
CA PRO A 197 -11.39 -6.71 -9.78
C PRO A 197 -10.31 -6.68 -10.87
N MET A 198 -9.35 -7.59 -10.75
CA MET A 198 -8.37 -7.92 -11.77
C MET A 198 -8.49 -9.39 -12.18
N LYS A 199 -8.00 -9.72 -13.38
CA LYS A 199 -7.95 -11.09 -13.91
C LYS A 199 -6.62 -11.37 -14.58
N SER A 200 -6.27 -12.66 -14.65
CA SER A 200 -5.11 -13.12 -15.43
C SER A 200 -5.17 -12.60 -16.86
N GLY A 201 -4.04 -12.06 -17.35
CA GLY A 201 -3.92 -11.41 -18.65
C GLY A 201 -4.11 -9.89 -18.65
N ASP A 202 -4.61 -9.29 -17.56
CA ASP A 202 -4.72 -7.83 -17.47
C ASP A 202 -3.34 -7.15 -17.52
N MET A 203 -3.24 -6.08 -18.32
CA MET A 203 -2.07 -5.23 -18.42
C MET A 203 -2.22 -4.02 -17.51
N LEU A 204 -1.24 -3.79 -16.64
CA LEU A 204 -1.27 -2.73 -15.65
C LEU A 204 -0.23 -1.66 -15.99
N LYS A 205 -0.65 -0.40 -15.92
CA LYS A 205 0.23 0.77 -15.88
C LYS A 205 -0.04 1.53 -14.59
N ILE A 206 0.99 1.62 -13.75
CA ILE A 206 0.94 2.27 -12.44
C ILE A 206 1.76 3.56 -12.52
N MET A 207 1.22 4.65 -12.01
CA MET A 207 1.89 5.94 -11.98
C MET A 207 2.01 6.45 -10.55
N LEU A 208 3.19 7.00 -10.25
CA LEU A 208 3.50 7.73 -9.03
C LEU A 208 4.13 9.06 -9.44
N ASN A 209 3.38 10.15 -9.28
CA ASN A 209 3.71 11.44 -9.88
C ASN A 209 4.00 11.27 -11.39
N GLY A 210 5.13 11.79 -11.86
CA GLY A 210 5.60 11.65 -13.24
C GLY A 210 6.32 10.35 -13.58
N LYS A 211 6.39 9.37 -12.67
CA LYS A 211 7.06 8.08 -12.92
C LYS A 211 6.06 6.97 -13.20
N THR A 212 6.43 6.03 -14.06
CA THR A 212 5.53 4.97 -14.53
C THR A 212 6.19 3.60 -14.42
N LEU A 213 5.39 2.60 -14.06
CA LEU A 213 5.72 1.18 -14.10
C LEU A 213 4.66 0.44 -14.90
N ASN A 214 5.09 -0.61 -15.60
CA ASN A 214 4.17 -1.48 -16.33
C ASN A 214 4.37 -2.92 -15.84
N THR A 215 3.27 -3.67 -15.74
CA THR A 215 3.30 -5.10 -15.42
C THR A 215 2.04 -5.78 -15.98
N ARG A 216 1.87 -7.07 -15.68
CA ARG A 216 0.69 -7.85 -16.05
C ARG A 216 0.29 -8.80 -14.94
N ILE A 217 -0.98 -9.17 -14.92
CA ILE A 217 -1.50 -10.21 -14.02
C ILE A 217 -1.33 -11.59 -14.67
N ILE A 218 -0.91 -12.59 -13.88
CA ILE A 218 -0.81 -14.00 -14.29
C ILE A 218 -1.62 -14.92 -13.39
#